data_AF-A0A673N0C1-F1
#
_entry.id   AF-A0A673N0C1-F1
#
_cell.length_a   1.000
_cell.length_b   1.000
_cell.length_c   1.000
_cell.angle_alpha   90.00
_cell.angle_beta   90.00
_cell.angle_gamma   90.00
#
_symmetry.space_group_name_H-M   'P 1'
#
loop_
_entity.id
_entity.type
_entity.pdbx_description
1 polymer ?
#
loop_
_entity_poly.entity_id
_entity_poly.type
_entity_poly.pdbx_seq_one_letter_code
_entity_poly.pdbx_strand_id
1 'polypeptide(L)'
;MVSVPSHIWTAVCYKHDTDNSKSLSFGYMGRNHPAEPDIRLMSVSDLNDQLSRLYSELSRTLNKADQMSSGMRDTYLAVKRTFSSDSTPEKKVKVNENTGKMSFDSMSTYYKVAEDVNVFTGSTCLITYAKPQVRKMHDELRKREVSAGPDAVECQLVPEKQKTAADGSLCSSVTESDDSCQCDTGGETKPCCSSPCLYLDGIKGYRCYSDQKLIECSPPYSLITVNGDRCLDDYPCATYGEDYYWCWTTYNPYFLDFEWDYCSPPLKYSKAKNGKYCHSNHACAKYGSKYTWCYTDDEGKYDKCCTSDDCYSTVNDQTCRSDHACGYHDYNYLWCYTDREGNWDYCCRNCRQYFTNYSC
;
A
#
# COMPACT_ATOMS: atom_id res chain seq x y z
N MET A 1 -1.88 -12.88 -31.46
CA MET A 1 -2.34 -12.90 -30.06
C MET A 1 -3.79 -12.44 -30.07
N VAL A 2 -4.68 -13.14 -29.38
CA VAL A 2 -6.13 -12.83 -29.35
C VAL A 2 -6.50 -12.57 -27.89
N SER A 3 -7.20 -11.46 -27.62
CA SER A 3 -7.69 -11.15 -26.27
C SER A 3 -9.03 -11.85 -26.01
N VAL A 4 -9.16 -12.44 -24.83
CA VAL A 4 -10.42 -13.02 -24.34
C VAL A 4 -11.00 -12.04 -23.30
N PRO A 5 -12.25 -11.55 -23.45
CA PRO A 5 -12.84 -10.63 -22.50
C PRO A 5 -13.24 -11.35 -21.20
N SER A 6 -13.05 -10.70 -20.05
CA SER A 6 -13.47 -11.24 -18.74
C SER A 6 -14.99 -11.14 -18.50
N HIS A 7 -15.65 -10.19 -19.16
CA HIS A 7 -17.08 -9.94 -19.06
C HIS A 7 -17.68 -9.72 -20.45
N ILE A 8 -18.91 -10.19 -20.63
CA ILE A 8 -19.73 -9.95 -21.83
C ILE A 8 -20.94 -9.15 -21.38
N TRP A 9 -21.32 -8.12 -22.13
CA TRP A 9 -22.49 -7.30 -21.84
C TRP A 9 -23.30 -7.02 -23.10
N THR A 10 -24.57 -6.68 -22.93
CA THR A 10 -25.45 -6.26 -24.02
C THR A 10 -26.52 -5.33 -23.48
N ALA A 11 -26.81 -4.26 -24.22
CA ALA A 11 -27.99 -3.42 -23.99
C ALA A 11 -29.04 -3.76 -25.04
N VAL A 12 -30.26 -4.04 -24.59
CA VAL A 12 -31.42 -4.34 -25.44
C VAL A 12 -32.37 -3.16 -25.36
N CYS A 13 -32.74 -2.60 -26.52
CA CYS A 13 -33.75 -1.56 -26.64
C CYS A 13 -34.81 -2.02 -27.65
N TYR A 14 -36.07 -2.06 -27.22
CA TYR A 14 -37.22 -2.35 -28.06
C TYR A 14 -38.18 -1.16 -28.04
N LYS A 15 -38.56 -0.70 -29.23
CA LYS A 15 -39.56 0.35 -29.42
C LYS A 15 -40.80 -0.26 -30.08
N HIS A 16 -41.96 -0.07 -29.47
CA HIS A 16 -43.22 -0.55 -29.98
C HIS A 16 -43.85 0.51 -30.92
N ASP A 17 -44.18 0.13 -32.15
CA ASP A 17 -44.45 1.06 -33.26
C ASP A 17 -45.61 2.04 -33.03
N THR A 18 -46.59 1.66 -32.20
CA THR A 18 -47.84 2.42 -31.98
C THR A 18 -48.10 2.80 -30.52
N ASP A 19 -47.27 2.37 -29.57
CA ASP A 19 -47.57 2.49 -28.13
C ASP A 19 -46.27 2.59 -27.32
N ASN A 20 -45.88 3.82 -27.01
CA ASN A 20 -44.64 4.09 -26.27
C ASN A 20 -44.61 3.40 -24.89
N SER A 21 -45.75 3.10 -24.27
CA SER A 21 -45.79 2.43 -22.95
C SER A 21 -45.35 0.96 -23.00
N LYS A 22 -45.32 0.37 -24.19
CA LYS A 22 -44.83 -1.01 -24.45
C LYS A 22 -43.40 -1.05 -24.99
N SER A 23 -42.74 0.11 -25.10
CA SER A 23 -41.31 0.17 -25.38
C SER A 23 -40.54 -0.15 -24.10
N LEU A 24 -39.42 -0.87 -24.22
CA LEU A 24 -38.61 -1.31 -23.09
C LEU A 24 -37.13 -1.23 -23.40
N SER A 25 -36.32 -1.04 -22.36
CA SER A 25 -34.87 -1.12 -22.46
C SER A 25 -34.28 -1.74 -21.18
N PHE A 26 -33.30 -2.62 -21.35
CA PHE A 26 -32.58 -3.25 -20.25
C PHE A 26 -31.15 -3.57 -20.67
N GLY A 27 -30.26 -3.62 -19.67
CA GLY A 27 -28.92 -4.15 -19.82
C GLY A 27 -28.81 -5.54 -19.22
N TYR A 28 -27.88 -6.33 -19.71
CA TYR A 28 -27.31 -7.43 -18.93
C TYR A 28 -25.80 -7.50 -19.07
N MET A 29 -25.15 -7.98 -18.02
CA MET A 29 -23.72 -8.26 -17.98
C MET A 29 -23.51 -9.65 -17.37
N GLY A 30 -22.63 -10.44 -17.96
CA GLY A 30 -22.25 -11.75 -17.46
C GLY A 30 -20.73 -11.93 -17.42
N ARG A 31 -20.25 -12.70 -16.45
CA ARG A 31 -18.84 -13.13 -16.39
C ARG A 31 -18.58 -14.21 -17.44
N ASN A 32 -17.46 -14.09 -18.15
CA ASN A 32 -17.05 -15.06 -19.17
C ASN A 32 -16.36 -16.26 -18.50
N HIS A 33 -17.11 -17.02 -17.68
CA HIS A 33 -16.61 -18.11 -16.85
C HIS A 33 -17.40 -19.41 -17.14
N PRO A 34 -16.73 -20.54 -17.46
CA PRO A 34 -17.42 -21.73 -17.96
C PRO A 34 -18.13 -22.57 -16.88
N ALA A 35 -17.76 -22.43 -15.59
CA ALA A 35 -18.34 -23.24 -14.52
C ALA A 35 -19.57 -22.62 -13.83
N GLU A 36 -19.72 -21.29 -13.88
CA GLU A 36 -20.79 -20.54 -13.20
C GLU A 36 -21.24 -19.33 -14.04
N PRO A 37 -22.32 -19.44 -14.83
CA PRO A 37 -22.84 -18.32 -15.63
C PRO A 37 -23.65 -17.33 -14.78
N ASP A 38 -22.97 -16.43 -14.07
CA ASP A 38 -23.57 -15.26 -13.39
C ASP A 38 -23.90 -14.17 -14.43
N ILE A 39 -25.15 -14.18 -14.92
CA ILE A 39 -25.72 -13.13 -15.79
C ILE A 39 -26.67 -12.26 -14.97
N ARG A 40 -26.39 -10.96 -14.91
CA ARG A 40 -27.17 -9.97 -14.15
C ARG A 40 -27.95 -9.07 -15.07
N LEU A 41 -29.27 -9.07 -14.92
CA LEU A 41 -30.18 -8.11 -15.55
C LEU A 41 -30.16 -6.79 -14.75
N MET A 42 -30.16 -5.65 -15.44
CA MET A 42 -30.10 -4.32 -14.83
C MET A 42 -30.71 -3.25 -15.75
N SER A 43 -30.92 -2.02 -15.26
CA SER A 43 -31.33 -0.93 -16.16
C SER A 43 -30.17 -0.54 -17.09
N VAL A 44 -30.47 0.16 -18.19
CA VAL A 44 -29.41 0.68 -19.08
C VAL A 44 -28.54 1.73 -18.37
N SER A 45 -29.09 2.45 -17.38
CA SER A 45 -28.32 3.38 -16.54
C SER A 45 -27.33 2.63 -15.65
N ASP A 46 -27.81 1.60 -14.92
CA ASP A 46 -26.96 0.78 -14.04
C ASP A 46 -25.86 0.06 -14.84
N LEU A 47 -26.17 -0.40 -16.05
CA LEU A 47 -25.20 -0.98 -16.96
C LEU A 47 -24.14 0.05 -17.36
N ASN A 48 -24.54 1.28 -17.69
CA ASN A 48 -23.61 2.34 -18.04
C ASN A 48 -22.72 2.74 -16.84
N ASP A 49 -23.26 2.72 -15.63
CA ASP A 49 -22.50 2.98 -14.40
C ASP A 49 -21.52 1.84 -14.08
N GLN A 50 -21.93 0.58 -14.23
CA GLN A 50 -21.05 -0.59 -14.05
C GLN A 50 -19.95 -0.65 -15.12
N LEU A 51 -20.28 -0.40 -16.39
CA LEU A 51 -19.31 -0.26 -17.45
C LEU A 51 -18.35 0.89 -17.17
N SER A 52 -18.86 2.04 -16.69
CA SER A 52 -18.02 3.19 -16.32
C SER A 52 -17.08 2.87 -15.15
N ARG A 53 -17.49 2.04 -14.18
CA ARG A 53 -16.59 1.51 -13.12
C ARG A 53 -15.53 0.58 -13.68
N LEU A 54 -15.92 -0.46 -14.43
CA LEU A 54 -14.97 -1.41 -15.02
C LEU A 54 -13.99 -0.72 -16.00
N TYR A 55 -14.46 0.22 -16.81
CA TYR A 55 -13.60 1.02 -17.69
C TYR A 55 -12.82 2.10 -16.95
N SER A 56 -13.22 2.58 -15.77
CA SER A 56 -12.37 3.48 -14.96
C SER A 56 -11.33 2.74 -14.12
N GLU A 57 -11.57 1.49 -13.75
CA GLU A 57 -10.57 0.57 -13.19
C GLU A 57 -9.58 0.10 -14.26
N LEU A 58 -10.08 -0.34 -15.42
CA LEU A 58 -9.27 -0.74 -16.56
C LEU A 58 -8.50 0.44 -17.17
N SER A 59 -9.09 1.64 -17.21
CA SER A 59 -8.35 2.84 -17.62
C SER A 59 -7.46 3.41 -16.51
N ARG A 60 -7.69 3.12 -15.21
CA ARG A 60 -6.65 3.37 -14.19
C ARG A 60 -5.41 2.49 -14.37
N THR A 61 -5.57 1.29 -14.92
CA THR A 61 -4.45 0.38 -15.22
C THR A 61 -3.82 0.66 -16.60
N LEU A 62 -4.61 0.91 -17.65
CA LEU A 62 -4.10 1.25 -18.99
C LEU A 62 -3.64 2.70 -19.12
N ASN A 63 -4.34 3.70 -18.55
CA ASN A 63 -3.85 5.08 -18.57
C ASN A 63 -2.60 5.26 -17.68
N LYS A 64 -2.27 4.34 -16.77
CA LYS A 64 -0.94 4.36 -16.13
C LYS A 64 0.17 4.05 -17.14
N ALA A 65 -0.07 3.18 -18.13
CA ALA A 65 0.87 2.93 -19.22
C ALA A 65 0.91 4.08 -20.24
N ASP A 66 -0.25 4.64 -20.63
CA ASP A 66 -0.31 5.73 -21.62
C ASP A 66 0.00 7.14 -21.05
N GLN A 67 -0.25 7.39 -19.77
CA GLN A 67 0.12 8.63 -19.07
C GLN A 67 1.42 8.48 -18.26
N MET A 68 2.37 7.70 -18.74
CA MET A 68 3.71 7.68 -18.17
C MET A 68 4.36 9.07 -18.37
N SER A 69 4.27 9.92 -17.33
CA SER A 69 4.83 11.27 -17.31
C SER A 69 6.33 11.22 -17.66
N SER A 70 6.92 12.31 -18.17
CA SER A 70 8.33 12.25 -18.59
C SER A 70 9.26 11.75 -17.48
N GLY A 71 9.06 12.19 -16.24
CA GLY A 71 9.82 11.69 -15.08
C GLY A 71 9.59 10.21 -14.75
N MET A 72 8.39 9.67 -14.97
CA MET A 72 8.14 8.22 -14.83
C MET A 72 8.70 7.43 -16.01
N ARG A 73 8.71 7.99 -17.23
CA ARG A 73 9.42 7.43 -18.40
C ARG A 73 10.91 7.34 -18.14
N ASP A 74 11.51 8.41 -17.65
CA ASP A 74 12.94 8.47 -17.31
C ASP A 74 13.28 7.46 -16.20
N THR A 75 12.42 7.34 -15.18
CA THR A 75 12.59 6.36 -14.09
C THR A 75 12.46 4.93 -14.59
N TYR A 76 11.40 4.58 -15.33
CA TYR A 76 11.21 3.26 -15.95
C TYR A 76 12.40 2.88 -16.84
N LEU A 77 12.88 3.80 -17.68
CA LEU A 77 14.03 3.57 -18.54
C LEU A 77 15.32 3.37 -17.73
N ALA A 78 15.55 4.13 -16.67
CA ALA A 78 16.72 3.95 -15.80
C ALA A 78 16.70 2.62 -15.03
N VAL A 79 15.55 2.19 -14.50
CA VAL A 79 15.40 0.88 -13.87
C VAL A 79 15.59 -0.23 -14.91
N LYS A 80 15.00 -0.10 -16.09
CA LYS A 80 15.18 -1.06 -17.19
C LYS A 80 16.64 -1.18 -17.64
N ARG A 81 17.39 -0.07 -17.70
CA ARG A 81 18.85 -0.06 -17.92
C ARG A 81 19.63 -0.72 -16.78
N THR A 82 19.18 -0.56 -15.52
CA THR A 82 19.83 -1.21 -14.36
C THR A 82 19.77 -2.75 -14.48
N PHE A 83 18.71 -3.29 -15.09
CA PHE A 83 18.51 -4.73 -15.31
C PHE A 83 18.74 -5.20 -16.76
N SER A 84 19.20 -4.33 -17.67
CA SER A 84 19.52 -4.67 -19.07
C SER A 84 20.96 -4.26 -19.39
N SER A 85 21.76 -5.14 -19.97
CA SER A 85 23.21 -4.95 -20.18
C SER A 85 23.61 -3.94 -21.27
N ASP A 86 22.77 -2.96 -21.61
CA ASP A 86 22.99 -2.02 -22.73
C ASP A 86 22.61 -0.56 -22.40
N SER A 87 23.24 0.36 -23.13
CA SER A 87 23.91 1.53 -22.52
C SER A 87 23.30 2.93 -22.72
N THR A 88 23.82 3.86 -21.92
CA THR A 88 23.89 5.34 -22.03
C THR A 88 22.75 6.22 -21.46
N PRO A 89 23.07 7.41 -20.89
CA PRO A 89 22.21 8.10 -19.92
C PRO A 89 21.78 9.53 -20.32
N GLU A 90 20.56 9.93 -19.95
CA GLU A 90 20.18 11.36 -19.84
C GLU A 90 19.38 11.64 -18.57
N LYS A 91 19.37 12.91 -18.15
CA LYS A 91 19.15 13.34 -16.75
C LYS A 91 17.68 13.57 -16.39
N LYS A 92 17.27 13.01 -15.24
CA LYS A 92 16.66 13.80 -14.13
C LYS A 92 16.51 13.08 -12.79
N VAL A 93 16.75 11.77 -12.70
CA VAL A 93 16.88 11.02 -11.44
C VAL A 93 18.34 10.60 -11.24
N LYS A 94 18.89 10.71 -10.02
CA LYS A 94 20.19 10.09 -9.68
C LYS A 94 19.98 8.62 -9.35
N VAL A 95 19.79 7.80 -10.37
CA VAL A 95 19.99 6.35 -10.24
C VAL A 95 21.50 6.10 -10.30
N ASN A 96 22.07 5.42 -9.32
CA ASN A 96 23.42 4.89 -9.47
C ASN A 96 23.34 3.59 -10.27
N GLU A 97 23.52 3.70 -11.59
CA GLU A 97 23.39 2.61 -12.57
C GLU A 97 24.25 1.38 -12.21
N ASN A 98 25.35 1.56 -11.47
CA ASN A 98 26.23 0.48 -11.02
C ASN A 98 25.79 -0.24 -9.73
N THR A 99 24.80 0.29 -9.00
CA THR A 99 24.37 -0.28 -7.69
C THR A 99 22.84 -0.36 -7.50
N GLY A 100 22.03 0.04 -8.48
CA GLY A 100 20.57 0.01 -8.39
C GLY A 100 19.97 0.86 -7.26
N LYS A 101 20.66 1.92 -6.81
CA LYS A 101 20.17 2.78 -5.71
C LYS A 101 19.44 4.02 -6.24
N MET A 102 18.37 4.38 -5.55
CA MET A 102 17.60 5.61 -5.74
C MET A 102 17.63 6.47 -4.47
N SER A 103 17.56 7.79 -4.63
CA SER A 103 17.52 8.76 -3.52
C SER A 103 16.36 9.73 -3.69
N PHE A 104 15.71 10.07 -2.59
CA PHE A 104 14.53 10.94 -2.51
C PHE A 104 14.74 12.07 -1.51
N ASP A 105 14.09 13.20 -1.77
CA ASP A 105 14.10 14.38 -0.91
C ASP A 105 13.20 14.25 0.33
N SER A 106 12.15 13.43 0.24
CA SER A 106 11.26 13.09 1.34
C SER A 106 10.68 11.68 1.21
N MET A 107 10.26 11.08 2.33
CA MET A 107 9.49 9.83 2.33
C MET A 107 8.15 9.97 1.59
N SER A 108 7.54 11.16 1.56
CA SER A 108 6.32 11.43 0.79
C SER A 108 6.55 11.29 -0.72
N THR A 109 7.74 11.68 -1.20
CA THR A 109 8.17 11.45 -2.59
C THR A 109 8.45 9.97 -2.84
N TYR A 110 9.15 9.29 -1.91
CA TYR A 110 9.37 7.84 -1.99
C TYR A 110 8.04 7.06 -2.13
N TYR A 111 7.06 7.26 -1.24
CA TYR A 111 5.76 6.57 -1.31
C TYR A 111 4.89 6.96 -2.53
N LYS A 112 5.26 7.97 -3.31
CA LYS A 112 4.60 8.25 -4.60
C LYS A 112 5.26 7.53 -5.76
N VAL A 113 6.54 7.20 -5.64
CA VAL A 113 7.35 6.62 -6.72
C VAL A 113 7.53 5.10 -6.54
N ALA A 114 7.65 4.60 -5.31
CA ALA A 114 7.91 3.19 -5.04
C ALA A 114 6.84 2.25 -5.62
N GLU A 115 5.56 2.62 -5.52
CA GLU A 115 4.45 1.82 -6.08
C GLU A 115 4.47 1.82 -7.61
N ASP A 116 4.72 2.96 -8.25
CA ASP A 116 4.80 3.06 -9.70
C ASP A 116 6.04 2.32 -10.23
N VAL A 117 7.18 2.40 -9.53
CA VAL A 117 8.37 1.58 -9.83
C VAL A 117 8.01 0.10 -9.75
N ASN A 118 7.30 -0.35 -8.71
CA ASN A 118 6.90 -1.75 -8.60
C ASN A 118 6.00 -2.17 -9.78
N VAL A 119 4.93 -1.42 -10.04
CA VAL A 119 3.97 -1.66 -11.14
C VAL A 119 4.65 -1.72 -12.52
N PHE A 120 5.54 -0.78 -12.84
CA PHE A 120 6.12 -0.69 -14.17
C PHE A 120 7.34 -1.58 -14.39
N THR A 121 8.05 -1.99 -13.33
CA THR A 121 9.36 -2.64 -13.44
C THR A 121 9.44 -4.03 -12.80
N GLY A 122 8.42 -4.44 -12.03
CA GLY A 122 8.47 -5.67 -11.22
C GLY A 122 9.65 -5.67 -10.25
N SER A 123 10.02 -4.47 -9.75
CA SER A 123 11.15 -4.25 -8.86
C SER A 123 10.71 -3.38 -7.69
N THR A 124 11.07 -3.81 -6.49
CA THR A 124 10.80 -3.14 -5.22
C THR A 124 11.99 -2.27 -4.84
N CYS A 125 11.76 -1.06 -4.34
CA CYS A 125 12.84 -0.20 -3.82
C CYS A 125 12.87 -0.26 -2.29
N LEU A 126 13.71 -1.15 -1.74
CA LEU A 126 13.86 -1.36 -0.30
C LEU A 126 14.63 -0.21 0.36
N ILE A 127 14.02 0.50 1.30
CA ILE A 127 14.66 1.60 2.04
C ILE A 127 15.92 1.09 2.74
N THR A 128 17.07 1.67 2.41
CA THR A 128 18.36 1.42 3.08
C THR A 128 18.77 2.55 4.04
N TYR A 129 18.07 3.68 3.99
CA TYR A 129 18.34 4.86 4.81
C TYR A 129 17.14 5.80 4.85
N ALA A 130 16.80 6.33 6.03
CA ALA A 130 15.80 7.38 6.19
C ALA A 130 16.17 8.31 7.36
N LYS A 131 16.23 9.62 7.11
CA LYS A 131 16.31 10.65 8.16
C LYS A 131 14.91 11.19 8.50
N PRO A 132 14.78 11.85 9.68
CA PRO A 132 15.66 11.78 10.85
C PRO A 132 15.42 10.50 11.67
N GLN A 133 16.49 9.81 12.05
CA GLN A 133 16.42 8.83 13.13
C GLN A 133 16.40 9.61 14.45
N VAL A 134 15.45 9.31 15.35
CA VAL A 134 15.39 9.94 16.68
C VAL A 134 16.69 9.63 17.40
N ARG A 135 17.48 10.67 17.69
CA ARG A 135 18.88 10.50 18.12
C ARG A 135 18.94 9.77 19.46
N LYS A 136 19.35 8.51 19.46
CA LYS A 136 19.89 7.87 20.67
C LYS A 136 21.12 8.65 21.12
N MET A 137 21.21 8.97 22.40
CA MET A 137 22.21 9.89 22.99
C MET A 137 23.67 9.40 22.90
N HIS A 138 23.93 8.27 22.23
CA HIS A 138 25.23 7.61 22.15
C HIS A 138 25.92 7.68 20.78
N ASP A 139 25.25 8.11 19.70
CA ASP A 139 25.77 8.05 18.32
C ASP A 139 26.43 9.35 17.81
N GLU A 140 27.29 9.97 18.63
CA GLU A 140 28.09 11.16 18.26
C GLU A 140 29.22 10.87 17.24
N LEU A 141 29.48 9.60 16.87
CA LEU A 141 30.77 9.18 16.25
C LEU A 141 30.73 8.60 14.82
N ARG A 142 29.58 8.60 14.12
CA ARG A 142 29.53 8.21 12.68
C ARG A 142 28.99 9.30 11.76
N LYS A 143 29.77 10.39 11.63
CA LYS A 143 29.60 11.34 10.52
C LYS A 143 30.05 10.75 9.18
N ARG A 144 29.10 10.61 8.24
CA ARG A 144 29.31 11.06 6.85
C ARG A 144 28.16 11.96 6.45
N GLU A 145 28.46 13.25 6.30
CA GLU A 145 27.49 14.28 5.94
C GLU A 145 27.17 14.18 4.44
N VAL A 146 26.11 13.45 4.10
CA VAL A 146 25.40 13.70 2.85
C VAL A 146 24.48 14.89 3.08
N SER A 147 24.73 15.97 2.33
CA SER A 147 23.85 17.14 2.26
C SER A 147 22.57 16.80 1.50
N ALA A 148 21.66 16.15 2.21
CA ALA A 148 20.30 15.86 1.78
C ALA A 148 19.34 16.47 2.81
N GLY A 149 18.12 16.78 2.38
CA GLY A 149 17.10 17.47 3.18
C GLY A 149 16.73 16.74 4.48
N PRO A 150 15.95 17.40 5.37
CA PRO A 150 15.59 16.84 6.67
C PRO A 150 15.01 15.42 6.58
N ASP A 151 14.18 15.15 5.57
CA ASP A 151 13.44 13.89 5.42
C ASP A 151 14.03 12.93 4.35
N ALA A 152 15.31 13.07 4.02
CA ALA A 152 15.90 12.35 2.90
C ALA A 152 15.90 10.81 3.07
N VAL A 153 15.61 10.11 1.97
CA VAL A 153 15.48 8.64 1.92
C VAL A 153 16.35 8.06 0.81
N GLU A 154 17.02 6.94 1.05
CA GLU A 154 17.67 6.14 0.01
C GLU A 154 17.11 4.72 0.02
N CYS A 155 16.90 4.15 -1.17
CA CYS A 155 16.47 2.76 -1.31
C CYS A 155 17.25 2.03 -2.40
N GLN A 156 17.29 0.71 -2.30
CA GLN A 156 17.93 -0.21 -3.23
C GLN A 156 16.87 -0.98 -4.00
N LEU A 157 16.96 -0.95 -5.32
CA LEU A 157 16.10 -1.72 -6.22
C LEU A 157 16.48 -3.20 -6.16
N VAL A 158 15.48 -4.05 -5.89
CA VAL A 158 15.55 -5.51 -5.97
C VAL A 158 14.40 -6.02 -6.84
N PRO A 159 14.57 -7.08 -7.63
CA PRO A 159 13.44 -7.70 -8.33
C PRO A 159 12.38 -8.19 -7.33
N GLU A 160 11.09 -7.94 -7.61
CA GLU A 160 9.96 -8.37 -6.74
C GLU A 160 9.84 -9.90 -6.67
N LYS A 161 10.41 -10.63 -7.64
CA LYS A 161 10.44 -12.11 -7.72
C LYS A 161 11.28 -12.81 -6.65
N GLN A 162 11.47 -12.22 -5.48
CA GLN A 162 11.84 -12.99 -4.30
C GLN A 162 10.69 -13.97 -3.99
N LYS A 163 11.01 -15.23 -3.73
CA LYS A 163 10.00 -16.27 -3.47
C LYS A 163 9.49 -16.11 -2.03
N THR A 164 8.50 -15.24 -1.86
CA THR A 164 7.83 -15.00 -0.57
C THR A 164 6.32 -15.26 -0.65
N ALA A 165 5.75 -15.70 0.47
CA ALA A 165 4.32 -15.67 0.72
C ALA A 165 3.81 -14.23 0.72
N ALA A 166 2.48 -14.06 0.63
CA ALA A 166 1.86 -12.74 0.60
C ALA A 166 2.18 -11.90 1.86
N ASP A 167 2.41 -12.52 3.02
CA ASP A 167 2.79 -11.88 4.28
C ASP A 167 4.29 -11.56 4.42
N GLY A 168 5.10 -11.95 3.43
CA GLY A 168 6.55 -11.79 3.40
C GLY A 168 7.37 -13.03 3.79
N SER A 169 6.77 -14.12 4.31
CA SER A 169 7.52 -15.33 4.69
C SER A 169 8.27 -15.93 3.50
N LEU A 170 9.54 -16.32 3.69
CA LEU A 170 10.33 -16.99 2.67
C LEU A 170 9.73 -18.35 2.29
N CYS A 171 9.65 -18.62 0.99
CA CYS A 171 9.21 -19.91 0.47
C CYS A 171 10.40 -20.85 0.26
N SER A 172 10.35 -22.03 0.86
CA SER A 172 11.22 -23.16 0.52
C SER A 172 10.96 -23.68 -0.90
N SER A 173 9.68 -23.71 -1.29
CA SER A 173 9.25 -23.98 -2.67
C SER A 173 8.01 -23.14 -3.02
N VAL A 174 7.83 -22.89 -4.31
CA VAL A 174 6.66 -22.15 -4.84
C VAL A 174 6.05 -22.99 -5.94
N THR A 175 4.74 -23.21 -5.86
CA THR A 175 3.93 -23.81 -6.91
C THR A 175 3.13 -22.70 -7.58
N GLU A 176 3.61 -22.24 -8.73
CA GLU A 176 2.93 -21.31 -9.62
C GLU A 176 2.20 -22.08 -10.73
N SER A 177 0.94 -21.76 -10.96
CA SER A 177 0.19 -22.06 -12.18
C SER A 177 -0.38 -20.76 -12.75
N ASP A 178 -0.92 -20.78 -13.98
CA ASP A 178 -1.55 -19.61 -14.60
C ASP A 178 -2.64 -18.95 -13.72
N ASP A 179 -3.27 -19.74 -12.85
CA ASP A 179 -4.36 -19.35 -11.96
C ASP A 179 -4.06 -19.48 -10.45
N SER A 180 -2.85 -19.88 -10.02
CA SER A 180 -2.59 -20.09 -8.57
C SER A 180 -1.15 -19.89 -8.11
N CYS A 181 -0.95 -19.25 -6.95
CA CYS A 181 0.36 -19.14 -6.30
C CYS A 181 0.32 -19.72 -4.86
N GLN A 182 1.06 -20.81 -4.64
CA GLN A 182 1.23 -21.42 -3.31
C GLN A 182 2.70 -21.44 -2.88
N CYS A 183 2.95 -20.97 -1.67
CA CYS A 183 4.26 -20.89 -1.02
C CYS A 183 4.35 -21.93 0.10
N ASP A 184 5.31 -22.85 0.03
CA ASP A 184 5.61 -23.78 1.11
C ASP A 184 6.73 -23.21 1.98
N THR A 185 6.45 -22.91 3.26
CA THR A 185 7.43 -22.38 4.22
C THR A 185 8.22 -23.47 4.95
N GLY A 186 8.04 -24.74 4.60
CA GLY A 186 8.66 -25.89 5.27
C GLY A 186 7.88 -26.40 6.50
N GLY A 187 6.73 -25.78 6.81
CA GLY A 187 5.81 -26.19 7.86
C GLY A 187 4.34 -25.95 7.53
N GLU A 188 4.04 -24.98 6.66
CA GLU A 188 2.69 -24.66 6.20
C GLU A 188 2.69 -24.16 4.74
N THR A 189 1.53 -24.30 4.07
CA THR A 189 1.32 -23.75 2.73
C THR A 189 0.56 -22.43 2.84
N LYS A 190 1.25 -21.32 2.53
CA LYS A 190 0.68 -19.97 2.49
C LYS A 190 0.33 -19.56 1.04
N PRO A 191 -0.65 -18.66 0.83
CA PRO A 191 -0.84 -18.03 -0.48
C PRO A 191 0.33 -17.09 -0.79
N CYS A 192 0.66 -16.94 -2.07
CA CYS A 192 1.58 -15.91 -2.56
C CYS A 192 0.92 -15.01 -3.61
N CYS A 193 1.55 -13.88 -3.90
CA CYS A 193 0.98 -12.87 -4.78
C CYS A 193 1.27 -13.20 -6.27
N SER A 194 0.22 -13.30 -7.09
CA SER A 194 0.31 -13.36 -8.56
C SER A 194 0.33 -11.98 -9.23
N SER A 195 0.00 -10.92 -8.49
CA SER A 195 0.19 -9.51 -8.89
C SER A 195 1.10 -8.77 -7.91
N PRO A 196 1.69 -7.62 -8.28
CA PRO A 196 2.39 -6.77 -7.31
C PRO A 196 1.53 -6.44 -6.09
N CYS A 197 2.17 -6.35 -4.92
CA CYS A 197 1.51 -6.02 -3.66
C CYS A 197 1.42 -4.48 -3.50
N LEU A 198 0.21 -3.92 -3.61
CA LEU A 198 -0.01 -2.46 -3.75
C LEU A 198 -1.01 -1.93 -2.72
N TYR A 199 -0.86 -0.67 -2.31
CA TYR A 199 -1.79 -0.03 -1.39
C TYR A 199 -3.11 0.33 -2.10
N LEU A 200 -4.24 -0.06 -1.50
CA LEU A 200 -5.57 0.26 -2.03
C LEU A 200 -6.29 1.24 -1.10
N ASP A 201 -6.26 2.53 -1.47
CA ASP A 201 -6.84 3.67 -0.74
C ASP A 201 -8.29 3.47 -0.26
N GLY A 202 -9.10 2.67 -0.96
CA GLY A 202 -10.50 2.40 -0.62
C GLY A 202 -10.71 1.39 0.51
N ILE A 203 -9.68 0.61 0.85
CA ILE A 203 -9.71 -0.43 1.90
C ILE A 203 -8.54 -0.29 2.90
N LYS A 204 -7.75 0.79 2.77
CA LYS A 204 -6.67 1.22 3.68
C LYS A 204 -5.56 0.21 3.95
N GLY A 205 -5.41 -0.81 3.11
CA GLY A 205 -4.40 -1.85 3.25
C GLY A 205 -3.73 -2.20 1.93
N TYR A 206 -2.61 -2.89 2.07
CA TYR A 206 -1.94 -3.56 0.95
C TYR A 206 -2.74 -4.79 0.52
N ARG A 207 -2.86 -4.98 -0.79
CA ARG A 207 -3.45 -6.17 -1.40
C ARG A 207 -2.69 -6.57 -2.65
N CYS A 208 -2.73 -7.87 -2.93
CA CYS A 208 -2.37 -8.43 -4.20
C CYS A 208 -3.49 -9.38 -4.64
N TYR A 209 -3.51 -9.73 -5.92
CA TYR A 209 -4.20 -10.93 -6.35
C TYR A 209 -3.35 -12.14 -5.97
N SER A 210 -4.00 -13.15 -5.39
CA SER A 210 -3.62 -14.55 -5.51
C SER A 210 -4.76 -15.18 -6.28
N ASP A 211 -4.47 -15.82 -7.40
CA ASP A 211 -5.49 -16.40 -8.27
C ASP A 211 -6.40 -15.26 -8.79
N GLN A 212 -7.73 -15.44 -8.74
CA GLN A 212 -8.73 -14.39 -8.96
C GLN A 212 -9.20 -13.72 -7.66
N LYS A 213 -8.54 -13.96 -6.52
CA LYS A 213 -8.92 -13.44 -5.20
C LYS A 213 -8.00 -12.31 -4.78
N LEU A 214 -8.59 -11.21 -4.35
CA LEU A 214 -7.85 -10.12 -3.71
C LEU A 214 -7.56 -10.49 -2.26
N ILE A 215 -6.28 -10.66 -1.90
CA ILE A 215 -5.82 -11.09 -0.57
C ILE A 215 -4.96 -10.04 0.11
N GLU A 216 -4.85 -10.13 1.43
CA GLU A 216 -3.89 -9.36 2.21
C GLU A 216 -2.45 -9.73 1.86
N CYS A 217 -1.60 -8.70 1.80
CA CYS A 217 -0.17 -8.85 1.60
C CYS A 217 0.60 -7.77 2.35
N SER A 218 1.86 -8.07 2.65
CA SER A 218 2.84 -7.18 3.26
C SER A 218 4.03 -7.07 2.30
N PRO A 219 4.15 -5.97 1.53
CA PRO A 219 5.26 -5.84 0.61
C PRO A 219 6.55 -5.64 1.41
N PRO A 220 7.66 -6.33 1.08
CA PRO A 220 8.96 -5.94 1.60
C PRO A 220 9.26 -4.52 1.10
N TYR A 221 9.60 -3.59 1.98
CA TYR A 221 9.78 -2.17 1.60
C TYR A 221 10.97 -1.49 2.27
N SER A 222 11.58 -2.10 3.28
CA SER A 222 12.70 -1.53 4.04
C SER A 222 13.69 -2.62 4.44
N LEU A 223 14.97 -2.25 4.51
CA LEU A 223 16.07 -3.02 5.10
C LEU A 223 16.60 -2.34 6.37
N ILE A 224 15.84 -1.40 6.94
CA ILE A 224 16.11 -0.74 8.21
C ILE A 224 14.91 -0.76 9.16
N THR A 225 15.19 -0.95 10.44
CA THR A 225 14.22 -0.94 11.54
C THR A 225 13.82 0.49 11.91
N VAL A 226 12.86 0.67 12.83
CA VAL A 226 12.51 2.01 13.36
C VAL A 226 13.64 2.65 14.18
N ASN A 227 14.55 1.84 14.72
CA ASN A 227 15.76 2.31 15.37
C ASN A 227 16.89 2.64 14.38
N GLY A 228 16.75 2.24 13.11
CA GLY A 228 17.77 2.43 12.08
C GLY A 228 18.75 1.27 11.92
N ASP A 229 18.57 0.18 12.66
CA ASP A 229 19.39 -1.02 12.58
C ASP A 229 19.10 -1.75 11.25
N ARG A 230 20.13 -2.39 10.68
CA ARG A 230 20.01 -3.04 9.36
C ARG A 230 19.41 -4.44 9.49
N CYS A 231 18.35 -4.70 8.73
CA CYS A 231 17.77 -6.03 8.57
C CYS A 231 18.69 -6.96 7.74
N LEU A 232 18.53 -8.28 7.89
CA LEU A 232 19.10 -9.24 6.95
C LEU A 232 18.51 -9.03 5.54
N ASP A 233 19.30 -9.26 4.49
CA ASP A 233 18.90 -9.01 3.10
C ASP A 233 17.82 -9.97 2.57
N ASP A 234 17.69 -11.14 3.21
CA ASP A 234 16.65 -12.17 2.99
C ASP A 234 15.48 -12.07 3.98
N TYR A 235 15.60 -11.25 5.04
CA TYR A 235 14.50 -10.87 5.93
C TYR A 235 14.33 -9.33 5.97
N PRO A 236 13.87 -8.70 4.87
CA PRO A 236 13.48 -7.29 4.88
C PRO A 236 12.27 -7.03 5.80
N CYS A 237 11.95 -5.77 6.05
CA CYS A 237 10.77 -5.40 6.83
C CYS A 237 9.45 -5.88 6.20
N ALA A 238 8.78 -6.83 6.86
CA ALA A 238 7.46 -7.38 6.51
C ALA A 238 6.71 -7.85 7.78
N THR A 239 5.49 -8.38 7.62
CA THR A 239 4.70 -8.92 8.74
C THR A 239 5.08 -10.34 9.15
N TYR A 240 5.47 -11.19 8.19
CA TYR A 240 5.78 -12.62 8.42
C TYR A 240 4.66 -13.47 9.05
N GLY A 241 3.42 -12.96 9.07
CA GLY A 241 2.25 -13.57 9.72
C GLY A 241 1.84 -12.89 11.03
N GLU A 242 2.64 -11.95 11.55
CA GLU A 242 2.36 -11.19 12.77
C GLU A 242 1.48 -9.94 12.52
N ASP A 243 0.92 -9.36 13.58
CA ASP A 243 0.14 -8.12 13.54
C ASP A 243 1.00 -6.83 13.58
N TYR A 244 2.31 -6.97 13.38
CA TYR A 244 3.29 -5.89 13.32
C TYR A 244 4.35 -6.16 12.24
N TYR A 245 5.00 -5.09 11.77
CA TYR A 245 6.13 -5.19 10.85
C TYR A 245 7.44 -5.31 11.65
N TRP A 246 8.32 -6.21 11.24
CA TRP A 246 9.59 -6.49 11.91
C TRP A 246 10.61 -7.09 10.94
N CYS A 247 11.85 -7.28 11.41
CA CYS A 247 12.89 -8.04 10.70
C CYS A 247 13.93 -8.62 11.68
N TRP A 248 14.65 -9.65 11.24
CA TRP A 248 15.90 -10.08 11.88
C TRP A 248 17.03 -9.12 11.52
N THR A 249 17.92 -8.81 12.47
CA THR A 249 19.01 -7.83 12.32
C THR A 249 20.38 -8.50 12.29
N THR A 250 20.96 -8.83 13.44
CA THR A 250 22.28 -9.49 13.55
C THR A 250 22.22 -10.75 14.41
N TYR A 251 23.10 -11.71 14.12
CA TYR A 251 23.30 -12.85 15.00
C TYR A 251 23.95 -12.38 16.32
N ASN A 252 23.37 -12.76 17.45
CA ASN A 252 23.93 -12.53 18.78
C ASN A 252 24.61 -13.81 19.29
N PRO A 253 25.96 -13.84 19.36
CA PRO A 253 26.70 -15.03 19.77
C PRO A 253 26.57 -15.39 21.26
N TYR A 254 26.02 -14.51 22.10
CA TYR A 254 25.77 -14.79 23.52
C TYR A 254 24.47 -15.57 23.75
N PHE A 255 23.44 -15.31 22.93
CA PHE A 255 22.15 -16.02 22.99
C PHE A 255 22.06 -17.17 21.98
N LEU A 256 23.03 -17.28 21.07
CA LEU A 256 23.06 -18.25 19.96
C LEU A 256 21.86 -18.16 19.02
N ASP A 257 21.33 -16.95 18.87
CA ASP A 257 20.11 -16.64 18.11
C ASP A 257 20.25 -15.29 17.41
N PHE A 258 19.35 -14.98 16.48
CA PHE A 258 19.29 -13.67 15.84
C PHE A 258 18.54 -12.65 16.72
N GLU A 259 19.02 -11.41 16.73
CA GLU A 259 18.24 -10.29 17.23
C GLU A 259 17.22 -9.84 16.19
N TRP A 260 16.10 -9.30 16.66
CA TRP A 260 15.06 -8.70 15.83
C TRP A 260 14.66 -7.34 16.38
N ASP A 261 14.07 -6.51 15.53
CA ASP A 261 13.50 -5.22 15.93
C ASP A 261 12.31 -4.85 15.01
N TYR A 262 11.51 -3.88 15.44
CA TYR A 262 10.32 -3.44 14.72
C TYR A 262 10.67 -2.59 13.47
N CYS A 263 9.86 -2.72 12.43
CA CYS A 263 9.95 -1.96 11.18
C CYS A 263 8.71 -1.08 10.99
N SER A 264 8.84 0.12 10.39
CA SER A 264 7.83 1.23 10.35
C SER A 264 6.39 0.88 10.80
N PRO A 265 5.28 0.93 10.03
CA PRO A 265 4.99 0.24 8.75
C PRO A 265 4.97 1.18 7.51
N PRO A 266 4.68 0.69 6.28
CA PRO A 266 4.61 1.52 5.07
C PRO A 266 3.32 2.37 4.97
N LEU A 267 2.94 3.06 6.05
CA LEU A 267 1.73 3.90 6.14
C LEU A 267 2.02 5.37 5.83
N LYS A 268 1.66 5.78 4.61
CA LYS A 268 1.92 7.12 4.03
C LYS A 268 1.23 8.30 4.76
N TYR A 269 0.07 8.06 5.38
CA TYR A 269 -0.78 9.12 5.95
C TYR A 269 -1.22 8.83 7.39
N SER A 270 -0.40 8.13 8.16
CA SER A 270 -0.72 7.90 9.57
C SER A 270 -0.60 9.20 10.40
N LYS A 271 -1.48 9.37 11.39
CA LYS A 271 -1.72 10.67 12.04
C LYS A 271 -1.87 10.56 13.55
N ALA A 272 -1.21 11.44 14.29
CA ALA A 272 -1.27 11.51 15.74
C ALA A 272 -2.56 12.18 16.23
N LYS A 273 -3.00 11.84 17.45
CA LYS A 273 -4.17 12.39 18.13
C LYS A 273 -4.08 13.91 18.34
N ASN A 274 -2.87 14.44 18.57
CA ASN A 274 -2.58 15.88 18.58
C ASN A 274 -2.71 16.60 17.21
N GLY A 275 -3.05 15.87 16.14
CA GLY A 275 -3.31 16.42 14.80
C GLY A 275 -2.08 16.58 13.91
N LYS A 276 -0.87 16.31 14.40
CA LYS A 276 0.34 16.21 13.57
C LYS A 276 0.34 14.88 12.79
N TYR A 277 1.02 14.84 11.64
CA TYR A 277 1.32 13.56 10.98
C TYR A 277 2.40 12.80 11.76
N CYS A 278 2.35 11.48 11.68
CA CYS A 278 3.39 10.62 12.25
C CYS A 278 4.71 10.78 11.50
N HIS A 279 5.81 10.55 12.22
CA HIS A 279 7.14 10.57 11.66
C HIS A 279 7.32 9.47 10.61
N SER A 280 8.03 9.77 9.53
CA SER A 280 7.93 8.96 8.30
C SER A 280 8.64 7.60 8.33
N ASN A 281 9.64 7.44 9.21
CA ASN A 281 10.29 6.15 9.51
C ASN A 281 9.71 5.43 10.75
N HIS A 282 8.69 6.02 11.37
CA HIS A 282 8.06 5.55 12.60
C HIS A 282 6.57 5.88 12.55
N ALA A 283 5.91 5.33 11.52
CA ALA A 283 4.48 5.52 11.26
C ALA A 283 3.61 4.94 12.41
N CYS A 284 2.28 5.03 12.30
CA CYS A 284 1.43 4.55 13.38
C CYS A 284 1.41 3.01 13.49
N ALA A 285 1.97 2.46 14.58
CA ALA A 285 1.90 1.04 14.94
C ALA A 285 2.14 0.82 16.45
N LYS A 286 2.07 -0.44 16.90
CA LYS A 286 2.17 -0.82 18.33
C LYS A 286 3.59 -0.71 18.89
N TYR A 287 4.60 -1.21 18.17
CA TYR A 287 6.00 -1.25 18.65
C TYR A 287 6.15 -1.88 20.05
N GLY A 288 5.49 -3.02 20.28
CA GLY A 288 5.44 -3.68 21.59
C GLY A 288 4.56 -3.00 22.65
N SER A 289 3.92 -1.86 22.34
CA SER A 289 2.96 -1.19 23.21
C SER A 289 1.56 -1.80 23.11
N LYS A 290 0.73 -1.54 24.13
CA LYS A 290 -0.70 -1.91 24.17
C LYS A 290 -1.61 -1.03 23.30
N TYR A 291 -1.06 0.02 22.71
CA TYR A 291 -1.77 0.98 21.85
C TYR A 291 -0.83 1.41 20.72
N THR A 292 -1.39 1.82 19.59
CA THR A 292 -0.59 2.39 18.51
C THR A 292 -0.11 3.80 18.86
N TRP A 293 1.12 4.11 18.48
CA TRP A 293 1.74 5.41 18.71
C TRP A 293 2.76 5.73 17.61
N CYS A 294 3.15 6.99 17.52
CA CYS A 294 4.20 7.43 16.62
C CYS A 294 4.90 8.68 17.14
N TYR A 295 6.14 8.92 16.69
CA TYR A 295 6.78 10.21 16.88
C TYR A 295 6.10 11.29 16.03
N THR A 296 6.14 12.53 16.51
CA THR A 296 5.49 13.70 15.91
C THR A 296 6.45 14.88 15.72
N ASP A 297 7.71 14.70 16.09
CA ASP A 297 8.87 15.55 15.79
C ASP A 297 10.16 14.77 16.11
N ASP A 298 11.28 15.32 15.67
CA ASP A 298 12.62 14.74 15.73
C ASP A 298 13.22 14.76 17.14
N GLU A 299 12.59 15.50 18.06
CA GLU A 299 12.96 15.62 19.48
C GLU A 299 12.44 14.42 20.31
N GLY A 300 11.73 13.48 19.67
CA GLY A 300 11.21 12.27 20.31
C GLY A 300 9.85 12.46 20.97
N LYS A 301 9.11 13.56 20.68
CA LYS A 301 7.75 13.72 21.18
C LYS A 301 6.80 12.79 20.43
N TYR A 302 6.19 11.87 21.15
CA TYR A 302 5.21 10.94 20.63
C TYR A 302 3.79 11.24 21.08
N ASP A 303 2.82 10.63 20.41
CA ASP A 303 1.42 10.58 20.82
C ASP A 303 0.79 9.28 20.28
N LYS A 304 -0.40 8.95 20.78
CA LYS A 304 -1.25 7.92 20.18
C LYS A 304 -1.69 8.36 18.78
N CYS A 305 -1.98 7.41 17.91
CA CYS A 305 -2.19 7.70 16.49
C CYS A 305 -3.24 6.79 15.84
N CYS A 306 -3.65 7.17 14.64
CA CYS A 306 -4.51 6.42 13.75
C CYS A 306 -3.70 5.98 12.53
N THR A 307 -3.96 4.77 12.04
CA THR A 307 -3.28 4.14 10.89
C THR A 307 -3.54 4.89 9.58
N SER A 308 -4.69 5.55 9.44
CA SER A 308 -5.01 6.48 8.36
C SER A 308 -5.43 7.86 8.87
N ASP A 309 -5.34 8.89 8.00
CA ASP A 309 -5.87 10.23 8.24
C ASP A 309 -7.27 10.41 7.66
N ASP A 310 -8.08 9.36 7.51
CA ASP A 310 -9.44 9.50 7.01
C ASP A 310 -10.45 9.96 8.08
N CYS A 311 -11.74 9.84 7.78
CA CYS A 311 -12.84 10.29 8.64
C CYS A 311 -13.42 9.20 9.55
N TYR A 312 -12.90 7.98 9.49
CA TYR A 312 -13.44 6.82 10.20
C TYR A 312 -12.38 5.99 10.95
N SER A 313 -11.09 6.31 10.80
CA SER A 313 -9.99 5.66 11.52
C SER A 313 -9.87 6.14 12.97
N THR A 314 -9.76 5.20 13.91
CA THR A 314 -9.57 5.49 15.34
C THR A 314 -8.18 5.13 15.85
N VAL A 315 -7.92 5.50 17.12
CA VAL A 315 -6.65 5.27 17.80
C VAL A 315 -6.38 3.79 18.12
N ASN A 316 -7.40 2.96 18.33
CA ASN A 316 -7.23 1.52 18.56
C ASN A 316 -7.60 0.67 17.34
N ASP A 317 -7.35 1.21 16.14
CA ASP A 317 -7.58 0.58 14.84
C ASP A 317 -9.01 0.05 14.65
N GLN A 318 -9.98 0.73 15.28
CA GLN A 318 -11.40 0.51 15.04
C GLN A 318 -11.87 1.40 13.89
N THR A 319 -13.00 1.02 13.29
CA THR A 319 -13.69 1.83 12.29
C THR A 319 -14.88 2.53 12.95
N CYS A 320 -14.93 3.85 12.86
CA CYS A 320 -16.12 4.63 13.23
C CYS A 320 -17.32 4.23 12.39
N ARG A 321 -18.52 4.33 12.98
CA ARG A 321 -19.76 4.18 12.22
C ARG A 321 -19.86 5.17 11.07
N SER A 322 -20.46 4.71 9.97
CA SER A 322 -20.72 5.51 8.77
C SER A 322 -21.60 6.75 9.03
N ASP A 323 -22.46 6.71 10.05
CA ASP A 323 -23.31 7.83 10.47
C ASP A 323 -22.69 8.69 11.60
N HIS A 324 -21.48 8.36 12.07
CA HIS A 324 -20.82 9.05 13.18
C HIS A 324 -19.32 9.26 12.93
N ALA A 325 -18.97 9.80 11.77
CA ALA A 325 -17.60 10.15 11.38
C ALA A 325 -16.86 10.99 12.45
N CYS A 326 -15.53 10.87 12.46
CA CYS A 326 -14.64 11.53 13.40
C CYS A 326 -14.87 13.04 13.50
N GLY A 327 -15.10 13.51 14.74
CA GLY A 327 -15.35 14.92 15.03
C GLY A 327 -15.30 15.20 16.52
N TYR A 328 -15.56 16.46 16.89
CA TYR A 328 -15.61 16.87 18.29
C TYR A 328 -16.88 16.41 19.03
N HIS A 329 -18.02 16.35 18.32
CA HIS A 329 -19.34 15.98 18.86
C HIS A 329 -19.61 16.61 20.23
N ASP A 330 -19.34 17.92 20.31
CA ASP A 330 -19.58 18.80 21.45
C ASP A 330 -18.65 18.57 22.67
N TYR A 331 -17.59 17.79 22.48
CA TYR A 331 -16.42 17.66 23.37
C TYR A 331 -15.19 18.42 22.85
N ASN A 332 -14.14 18.53 23.66
CA ASN A 332 -12.86 19.15 23.31
C ASN A 332 -11.83 18.17 22.71
N TYR A 333 -12.21 16.93 22.43
CA TYR A 333 -11.38 15.90 21.79
C TYR A 333 -12.10 15.30 20.59
N LEU A 334 -11.33 14.73 19.65
CA LEU A 334 -11.86 14.05 18.48
C LEU A 334 -12.19 12.59 18.82
N TRP A 335 -13.40 12.14 18.47
CA TRP A 335 -13.87 10.79 18.73
C TRP A 335 -15.01 10.38 17.78
N CYS A 336 -15.43 9.12 17.88
CA CYS A 336 -16.62 8.57 17.22
C CYS A 336 -17.18 7.35 17.97
N TYR A 337 -18.45 7.00 17.71
CA TYR A 337 -18.95 5.67 18.03
C TYR A 337 -18.44 4.64 17.01
N THR A 338 -17.98 3.49 17.50
CA THR A 338 -17.55 2.34 16.68
C THR A 338 -18.70 1.38 16.39
N ASP A 339 -19.73 1.36 17.23
CA ASP A 339 -20.90 0.47 17.04
C ASP A 339 -22.25 1.05 17.51
N ARG A 340 -23.29 0.22 17.43
CA ARG A 340 -24.67 0.56 17.80
C ARG A 340 -24.98 0.39 19.29
N GLU A 341 -24.08 -0.24 20.05
CA GLU A 341 -24.23 -0.46 21.49
C GLU A 341 -23.73 0.76 22.28
N GLY A 342 -22.95 1.63 21.64
CA GLY A 342 -22.45 2.89 22.21
C GLY A 342 -20.97 2.83 22.57
N ASN A 343 -20.24 1.79 22.12
CA ASN A 343 -18.79 1.79 22.23
C ASN A 343 -18.21 2.87 21.31
N TRP A 344 -17.13 3.50 21.77
CA TRP A 344 -16.55 4.68 21.15
C TRP A 344 -15.03 4.66 21.25
N ASP A 345 -14.36 5.39 20.38
CA ASP A 345 -12.91 5.55 20.41
C ASP A 345 -12.48 6.96 19.93
N TYR A 346 -11.24 7.34 20.26
CA TYR A 346 -10.62 8.58 19.85
C TYR A 346 -10.23 8.57 18.37
N CYS A 347 -10.31 9.75 17.74
CA CYS A 347 -9.94 9.98 16.36
C CYS A 347 -8.72 10.91 16.23
N CYS A 348 -8.11 10.95 15.04
CA CYS A 348 -6.94 11.79 14.73
C CYS A 348 -7.21 12.88 13.67
N ARG A 349 -8.43 12.93 13.11
CA ARG A 349 -8.88 13.95 12.16
C ARG A 349 -10.26 14.48 12.53
N ASN A 350 -10.48 15.77 12.31
CA ASN A 350 -11.81 16.38 12.34
C ASN A 350 -12.40 16.36 10.92
N CYS A 351 -13.55 15.71 10.73
CA CYS A 351 -14.23 15.68 9.43
C CYS A 351 -15.55 16.47 9.37
N ARG A 352 -15.99 17.11 10.47
CA ARG A 352 -17.19 17.99 10.45
C ARG A 352 -17.05 19.20 9.51
N GLN A 353 -15.85 19.55 9.03
CA GLN A 353 -15.62 20.65 8.08
C GLN A 353 -15.95 20.33 6.60
N TYR A 354 -16.25 19.07 6.25
CA TYR A 354 -16.52 18.68 4.85
C TYR A 354 -18.02 18.65 4.47
N PHE A 355 -18.93 18.83 5.43
CA PHE A 355 -20.38 18.73 5.22
C PHE A 355 -21.10 20.07 5.00
N THR A 356 -20.39 21.21 4.98
CA THR A 356 -21.00 22.55 4.91
C THR A 356 -21.19 23.13 3.50
N ASN A 357 -20.75 22.46 2.44
CA ASN A 357 -20.71 23.03 1.07
C ASN A 357 -21.46 22.24 -0.02
N TYR A 358 -22.34 21.30 0.34
CA TYR A 358 -23.27 20.67 -0.61
C TYR A 358 -24.70 20.66 -0.05
N SER A 359 -25.31 21.84 -0.02
CA SER A 359 -26.76 21.99 -0.12
C SER A 359 -27.14 21.88 -1.60
N CYS A 360 -28.15 21.08 -1.93
CA CYS A 360 -28.81 21.12 -3.24
C CYS A 360 -29.70 22.36 -3.39
#